data_AF-A0A921TEZ0-F1
#
_entry.id   AF-A0A921TEZ0-F1
#
_cell.length_a   1.000
_cell.length_b   1.000
_cell.length_c   1.000
_cell.angle_alpha   90.00
_cell.angle_beta   90.00
_cell.angle_gamma   90.00
#
_symmetry.space_group_name_H-M   'P 1'
#
loop_
_entity.id
_entity.type
_entity.pdbx_description
1 polymer ?
#
loop_
_entity_poly.entity_id
_entity_poly.type
_entity_poly.pdbx_seq_one_letter_code
_entity_poly.pdbx_strand_id
1 'polypeptide(L)' 'MPPFNLPLTVLATNASGATETFHGFHDGAHWRAYDLPAHGVWYARAWAAGYADDAAAATPIAGRMRLLPACEMHY' A
#
# COMPACT_ATOMS: atom_id res chain seq x y z
N MET A 1 8.13 -6.12 11.07
CA MET A 1 6.66 -5.89 11.05
C MET A 1 6.40 -4.56 10.38
N PRO A 2 5.44 -4.48 9.46
CA PRO A 2 5.04 -3.21 8.87
C PRO A 2 4.38 -2.30 9.92
N PRO A 3 4.52 -0.97 9.80
CA PRO A 3 3.84 -0.03 10.69
C PRO A 3 2.32 -0.16 10.56
N PHE A 4 1.64 -0.31 11.69
CA PHE A 4 0.19 -0.47 11.73
C PHE A 4 -0.52 0.88 11.62
N ASN A 5 -1.47 0.98 10.69
CA ASN A 5 -2.41 2.09 10.53
C ASN A 5 -1.77 3.49 10.45
N LEU A 6 -0.56 3.57 9.90
CA LEU A 6 0.15 4.81 9.63
C LEU A 6 0.20 5.05 8.11
N PRO A 7 0.06 6.31 7.62
CA PRO A 7 0.27 6.64 6.23
C PRO A 7 1.72 6.38 5.80
N LEU A 8 1.91 5.63 4.71
CA LEU A 8 3.20 5.18 4.20
C LEU A 8 3.27 5.27 2.67
N THR A 9 4.50 5.30 2.16
CA THR A 9 4.79 5.07 0.74
C THR A 9 5.13 3.59 0.53
N VAL A 10 4.25 2.87 -0.16
CA VAL A 10 4.36 1.43 -0.42
C VAL A 10 4.98 1.23 -1.81
N LEU A 11 6.13 0.59 -1.87
CA LEU A 11 6.70 0.08 -3.12
C LEU A 11 5.98 -1.23 -3.47
N ALA A 12 5.47 -1.35 -4.69
CA ALA A 12 4.75 -2.53 -5.14
C ALA A 12 5.09 -2.92 -6.58
N THR A 13 4.94 -4.21 -6.86
CA THR A 13 5.12 -4.78 -8.20
C THR A 13 3.84 -5.47 -8.66
N ASN A 14 3.54 -5.43 -9.95
CA ASN A 14 2.43 -6.18 -10.54
C ASN A 14 2.90 -7.44 -11.28
N ALA A 15 1.96 -8.25 -11.78
CA ALA A 15 2.27 -9.50 -12.50
C ALA A 15 3.06 -9.31 -13.81
N SER A 16 3.06 -8.10 -14.39
CA SER A 16 3.87 -7.78 -15.58
C SER A 16 5.31 -7.37 -15.25
N GLY A 17 5.67 -7.30 -13.96
CA GLY A 17 6.98 -6.88 -13.48
C GLY A 17 7.15 -5.36 -13.34
N ALA A 18 6.12 -4.57 -13.64
CA ALA A 18 6.15 -3.14 -13.40
C ALA A 18 6.23 -2.87 -11.89
N THR A 19 7.06 -1.90 -11.50
CA THR A 19 7.28 -1.53 -10.10
C THR A 19 6.98 -0.05 -9.92
N GLU A 20 6.12 0.26 -8.96
CA GLU A 20 5.61 1.61 -8.71
C GLU A 20 5.50 1.88 -7.20
N THR A 21 5.28 3.14 -6.83
CA THR A 21 5.04 3.54 -5.45
C THR A 21 3.62 4.04 -5.28
N PHE A 22 2.98 3.63 -4.19
CA PHE A 22 1.61 3.95 -3.82
C PHE A 22 1.55 4.55 -2.43
N HIS A 23 0.53 5.35 -2.15
CA HIS A 23 0.23 5.83 -0.81
C HIS A 23 -0.73 4.87 -0.14
N GLY A 24 -0.41 4.44 1.08
CA GLY A 24 -1.15 3.38 1.73
C GLY A 24 -0.84 3.20 3.19
N PHE A 25 -1.29 2.06 3.74
CA PHE A 25 -1.00 1.64 5.11
C PHE A 25 -1.20 0.12 5.25
N HIS A 26 -0.72 -0.44 6.36
CA HIS A 26 -0.99 -1.82 6.74
C HIS A 26 -2.03 -1.88 7.87
N ASP A 27 -3.12 -2.64 7.68
CA ASP A 27 -4.23 -2.72 8.65
C ASP A 27 -4.06 -3.83 9.70
N GLY A 28 -2.87 -4.41 9.78
CA GLY A 28 -2.54 -5.53 10.68
C GLY A 28 -2.71 -6.89 10.03
N ALA A 29 -3.49 -6.99 8.96
CA ALA A 29 -3.65 -8.21 8.17
C ALA A 29 -3.25 -8.03 6.69
N HIS A 30 -3.49 -6.85 6.12
CA HIS A 30 -3.31 -6.57 4.70
C HIS A 30 -2.73 -5.19 4.43
N TRP A 31 -2.11 -5.06 3.25
CA TRP A 31 -1.78 -3.77 2.66
C TRP A 31 -3.01 -3.14 1.99
N ARG A 32 -3.16 -1.83 2.20
CA ARG A 32 -4.16 -0.97 1.58
C ARG A 32 -3.45 0.16 0.86
N ALA A 33 -3.94 0.55 -0.32
CA ALA A 33 -3.42 1.69 -1.07
C ALA A 33 -4.56 2.59 -1.55
N TYR A 34 -4.36 3.91 -1.54
CA TYR A 34 -5.36 4.91 -1.89
C TYR A 34 -5.41 5.18 -3.39
N ASP A 35 -4.24 5.16 -4.01
CA ASP A 35 -3.95 5.49 -5.41
C ASP A 35 -3.67 4.25 -6.27
N LEU A 36 -4.06 3.06 -5.78
CA LEU A 36 -3.95 1.83 -6.55
C LEU A 36 -4.77 1.91 -7.85
N PRO A 37 -4.23 1.47 -9.00
CA PRO A 37 -4.98 1.38 -10.24
C PRO A 37 -6.26 0.53 -10.10
N ALA A 38 -7.30 0.88 -10.86
CA ALA A 38 -8.59 0.17 -10.83
C ALA A 38 -8.51 -1.28 -11.34
N HIS A 39 -7.44 -1.62 -12.06
CA HIS A 39 -7.23 -2.92 -12.67
C HIS A 39 -5.83 -3.44 -12.38
N GLY A 40 -5.72 -4.76 -12.32
CA GLY A 40 -4.47 -5.46 -12.04
C GLY A 40 -4.29 -5.80 -10.56
N VAL A 41 -3.49 -6.83 -10.30
CA VAL A 41 -3.09 -7.23 -8.96
C VAL A 41 -1.69 -6.70 -8.68
N TRP A 42 -1.55 -6.06 -7.53
CA TRP A 42 -0.30 -5.47 -7.06
C TRP A 42 0.12 -6.13 -5.75
N TYR A 43 1.42 -6.30 -5.59
CA TYR A 43 2.04 -6.92 -4.44
C TYR A 43 2.99 -5.93 -3.77
N ALA A 44 2.75 -5.62 -2.51
CA ALA A 44 3.60 -4.74 -1.72
C ALA A 44 4.92 -5.43 -1.40
N ARG A 45 6.05 -4.75 -1.66
CA ARG A 45 7.42 -5.23 -1.49
C ARG A 45 8.20 -4.48 -0.41
N ALA A 46 7.89 -3.20 -0.20
CA ALA A 46 8.46 -2.39 0.87
C ALA A 46 7.52 -1.21 1.21
N TRP A 47 7.73 -0.54 2.33
CA TRP A 47 6.86 0.55 2.82
C TRP A 47 7.60 1.84 3.22
N ALA A 48 8.88 1.93 2.87
CA ALA A 48 9.70 3.14 2.90
C ALA A 48 11.02 2.90 2.14
N ALA A 49 11.65 3.97 1.67
CA ALA A 49 13.01 3.90 1.13
C ALA A 49 13.99 3.38 2.20
N GLY A 50 14.84 2.42 1.84
CA GLY A 50 15.82 1.82 2.74
C GLY A 50 15.32 0.63 3.57
N TYR A 51 14.02 0.30 3.52
CA TYR A 51 13.57 -1.03 3.93
C TYR A 51 13.92 -2.05 2.85
N ALA A 52 14.29 -3.26 3.28
CA ALA A 52 14.65 -4.33 2.37
C ALA A 52 13.50 -4.59 1.40
N ASP A 53 13.77 -4.41 0.10
CA ASP A 53 12.93 -4.87 -0.98
C ASP A 53 12.91 -6.40 -0.95
N ASP A 54 11.92 -6.97 -0.28
CA ASP A 54 11.77 -8.40 -0.15
C ASP A 54 10.70 -8.90 -1.13
N ALA A 55 11.16 -9.18 -2.35
CA ALA A 55 10.32 -9.77 -3.39
C ALA A 55 9.72 -11.11 -2.98
N ALA A 56 10.39 -11.86 -2.09
CA ALA A 56 9.91 -13.17 -1.62
C ALA A 56 8.82 -13.03 -0.56
N ALA A 57 8.81 -11.93 0.21
CA ALA A 57 7.76 -11.58 1.17
C ALA A 57 6.65 -10.69 0.57
N ALA A 58 6.60 -10.55 -0.76
CA ALA A 58 5.62 -9.70 -1.41
C ALA A 58 4.19 -10.19 -1.13
N THR A 59 3.37 -9.33 -0.55
CA THR A 59 1.99 -9.66 -0.17
C THR A 59 0.99 -8.87 -1.00
N PRO A 60 -0.16 -9.46 -1.39
CA PRO A 60 -1.13 -8.78 -2.21
C PRO A 60 -1.70 -7.55 -1.50
N ILE A 61 -1.82 -6.44 -2.23
CA ILE A 61 -2.56 -5.27 -1.77
C ILE A 61 -4.05 -5.60 -1.92
N ALA A 62 -4.75 -5.68 -0.79
CA ALA A 62 -6.11 -6.19 -0.71
C ALA A 62 -7.16 -5.31 -1.41
N GLY A 63 -6.78 -4.10 -1.81
CA GLY A 63 -7.56 -3.28 -2.73
C GLY A 63 -7.34 -1.79 -2.57
N ARG A 64 -7.95 -1.06 -3.50
CA ARG A 64 -8.02 0.40 -3.46
C ARG A 64 -8.95 0.85 -2.34
N MET A 65 -8.45 1.65 -1.42
CA MET A 65 -9.29 2.27 -0.40
C MET A 65 -9.62 3.70 -0.81
N ARG A 66 -10.91 4.05 -0.78
CA ARG A 66 -11.32 5.44 -0.99
C ARG A 66 -11.00 6.22 0.28
N LEU A 67 -10.18 7.27 0.14
CA LEU A 67 -10.08 8.30 1.16
C LEU A 67 -11.46 8.95 1.25
N LEU A 68 -12.19 8.63 2.32
CA LEU A 68 -13.32 9.45 2.71
C LEU A 68 -12.73 10.79 3.17
N PRO A 69 -13.32 11.93 2.78
CA PRO A 69 -12.91 13.20 3.37
C PRO A 69 -12.94 13.03 4.88
N ALA A 70 -11.86 13.44 5.57
CA ALA A 70 -11.86 13.48 7.02
C ALA A 70 -13.14 14.23 7.41
N CYS A 71 -13.99 13.59 8.21
CA CYS A 71 -15.19 14.24 8.74
C CYS A 71 -14.78 15.64 9.18
N GLU A 72 -15.37 16.68 8.59
CA GLU A 72 -15.12 18.05 9.03
C GLU A 72 -15.31 18.05 10.54
N MET A 73 -14.24 18.27 11.31
CA MET A 73 -14.39 18.58 12.72
C MET A 73 -15.04 19.97 12.75
N HIS A 74 -16.36 19.99 12.89
CA HIS A 74 -17.09 21.20 13.24
C HIS A 74 -16.64 21.54 14.66
N TYR A 75 -15.81 22.58 14.76
CA TYR A 75 -15.39 23.17 16.02
C TYR A 75 -16.51 24.01 16.64
#